data_AF-A0A150HZ16-F1
#
_entry.id   AF-A0A150HZ16-F1
#
_cell.length_a   1.000
_cell.length_b   1.000
_cell.length_c   1.000
_cell.angle_alpha   90.00
_cell.angle_beta   90.00
_cell.angle_gamma   90.00
#
_symmetry.space_group_name_H-M   'P 1'
#
loop_
_entity.id
_entity.type
_entity.pdbx_description
1 polymer ?
#
loop_
_entity_poly.entity_id
_entity_poly.type
_entity_poly.pdbx_seq_one_letter_code
_entity_poly.pdbx_strand_id
1 'polypeptide(L)'
;MSEVLLVIKEMVFNNSFLLNAIVFIIIFNIFLMLSTYIYNKIYIKIYRDDFFDLFFGKENALIFREVGGDLVVVAYWFLMRYSFEVFSARKTRFPSCEDVLNKPFHMTPNAYKENVDLFKIKRNSWLVVNLIIYNIFSCYFVFALFIFLKFFNFLC
;
A
#
# COMPACT_ATOMS: atom_id res chain seq x y z
N MET A 1 7.08 -18.05 -44.02
CA MET A 1 6.81 -17.96 -42.57
C MET A 1 8.07 -17.39 -41.96
N SER A 2 8.07 -16.13 -41.53
CA SER A 2 9.32 -15.40 -41.23
C SER A 2 10.05 -16.06 -40.06
N GLU A 3 11.38 -16.09 -40.13
CA GLU A 3 12.27 -16.60 -39.07
C GLU A 3 11.93 -15.98 -37.71
N VAL A 4 11.48 -14.72 -37.69
CA VAL A 4 10.97 -14.02 -36.51
C VAL A 4 9.82 -14.78 -35.83
N LEU A 5 8.89 -15.36 -36.61
CA LEU A 5 7.77 -16.12 -36.06
C LEU A 5 8.23 -17.46 -35.46
N LEU A 6 9.24 -18.09 -36.05
CA LEU A 6 9.86 -19.31 -35.53
C LEU A 6 10.62 -19.03 -34.23
N VAL A 7 11.42 -17.96 -34.18
CA VAL A 7 12.17 -17.53 -33.00
C VAL A 7 11.22 -17.15 -31.85
N ILE A 8 10.13 -16.41 -32.12
CA ILE A 8 9.11 -16.09 -31.10
C ILE A 8 8.44 -17.37 -30.59
N LYS A 9 8.09 -18.29 -31.49
CA LYS A 9 7.46 -19.57 -31.11
C LYS A 9 8.41 -20.43 -30.27
N GLU A 10 9.70 -20.42 -30.58
CA GLU A 10 10.75 -21.15 -29.85
C GLU A 10 11.08 -20.49 -28.50
N MET A 11 11.09 -19.15 -28.41
CA MET A 11 11.19 -18.42 -27.15
C MET A 11 9.99 -18.67 -26.24
N VAL A 12 8.76 -18.71 -26.79
CA VAL A 12 7.54 -19.00 -26.02
C VAL A 12 7.50 -20.46 -25.56
N PHE A 13 7.94 -21.41 -26.41
CA PHE A 13 8.04 -22.82 -26.04
C PHE A 13 9.16 -23.10 -25.00
N ASN A 14 10.31 -22.43 -25.09
CA ASN A 14 11.43 -22.62 -24.16
C ASN A 14 11.29 -21.80 -22.85
N ASN A 15 10.51 -20.71 -22.82
CA ASN A 15 10.30 -19.89 -21.61
C ASN A 15 9.05 -20.27 -20.80
N SER A 16 8.55 -21.50 -20.91
CA SER A 16 7.37 -21.96 -20.15
C SER A 16 7.49 -21.69 -18.64
N PHE A 17 8.69 -21.84 -18.07
CA PHE A 17 8.95 -21.54 -16.66
C PHE A 17 8.78 -20.05 -16.32
N LEU A 18 9.26 -19.15 -17.18
CA LEU A 18 9.17 -17.71 -16.97
C LEU A 18 7.73 -17.21 -17.12
N LEU A 19 7.01 -17.70 -18.13
CA LEU A 19 5.59 -17.41 -18.32
C LEU A 19 4.77 -17.89 -17.10
N ASN A 20 5.03 -19.12 -16.63
CA ASN A 20 4.39 -19.67 -15.44
C ASN A 20 4.70 -18.85 -14.18
N ALA A 21 5.93 -18.37 -14.03
CA ALA A 21 6.32 -17.50 -12.92
C ALA A 21 5.57 -16.15 -12.95
N ILE A 22 5.46 -15.52 -14.13
CA ILE A 22 4.70 -14.27 -14.30
C ILE A 22 3.21 -14.48 -13.96
N VAL A 23 2.59 -15.53 -14.49
CA VAL A 23 1.18 -15.85 -14.20
C VAL A 23 0.98 -16.09 -12.70
N PHE A 24 1.88 -16.84 -12.05
CA PHE A 24 1.83 -17.07 -10.61
C PHE A 24 1.94 -15.76 -9.81
N ILE A 25 2.87 -14.87 -10.18
CA ILE A 25 3.04 -13.56 -9.56
C ILE A 25 1.76 -12.73 -9.67
N ILE A 26 1.11 -12.70 -10.85
CA ILE A 26 -0.14 -11.95 -11.05
C ILE A 26 -1.23 -12.48 -10.12
N ILE A 27 -1.46 -13.80 -10.12
CA ILE A 27 -2.48 -14.45 -9.27
C ILE A 27 -2.19 -14.18 -7.79
N PHE A 28 -0.94 -14.33 -7.37
CA PHE A 28 -0.52 -14.09 -6.00
C PHE A 28 -0.76 -12.64 -5.57
N ASN A 29 -0.45 -11.66 -6.43
CA ASN A 29 -0.70 -10.25 -6.13
C ASN A 29 -2.20 -9.93 -6.02
N ILE A 30 -3.04 -10.48 -6.90
CA ILE A 30 -4.50 -10.32 -6.79
C ILE A 30 -5.01 -10.90 -5.48
N PHE A 31 -4.58 -12.12 -5.14
CA PHE A 31 -4.93 -12.77 -3.88
C PHE A 31 -4.47 -11.95 -2.66
N LEU A 32 -3.25 -11.42 -2.70
CA LEU A 32 -2.68 -10.58 -1.65
C LEU A 32 -3.49 -9.29 -1.49
N MET A 33 -3.83 -8.62 -2.60
CA MET A 33 -4.64 -7.40 -2.59
C MET A 33 -6.03 -7.64 -1.98
N LEU A 34 -6.72 -8.72 -2.38
CA LEU A 34 -8.02 -9.10 -1.84
C LEU A 34 -7.94 -9.43 -0.35
N SER A 35 -6.97 -10.25 0.04
CA SER A 35 -6.75 -10.62 1.46
C SER A 35 -6.47 -9.40 2.32
N THR A 36 -5.67 -8.46 1.81
CA THR A 36 -5.34 -7.20 2.49
C THR A 36 -6.56 -6.31 2.63
N TYR A 37 -7.37 -6.18 1.58
CA TYR A 37 -8.60 -5.41 1.62
C TYR A 37 -9.58 -5.98 2.67
N ILE A 38 -9.78 -7.30 2.67
CA ILE A 38 -10.64 -7.99 3.64
C ILE A 38 -10.10 -7.81 5.06
N TYR A 39 -8.81 -8.03 5.28
CA TYR A 39 -8.14 -7.81 6.56
C TYR A 39 -8.36 -6.39 7.08
N ASN A 40 -8.08 -5.38 6.26
CA ASN A 40 -8.24 -3.97 6.66
C ASN A 40 -9.69 -3.64 6.94
N LYS A 41 -10.63 -4.11 6.12
CA LYS A 41 -12.06 -3.90 6.33
C LYS A 41 -12.53 -4.47 7.67
N ILE A 42 -12.11 -5.69 8.01
CA ILE A 42 -12.46 -6.34 9.28
C ILE A 42 -11.80 -5.60 10.45
N TYR A 43 -10.50 -5.33 10.35
CA TYR A 43 -9.73 -4.71 11.44
C TYR A 43 -10.24 -3.30 11.76
N ILE A 44 -10.47 -2.47 10.74
CA ILE A 44 -11.00 -1.12 10.89
C ILE A 44 -12.43 -1.16 11.45
N LYS A 45 -13.23 -2.15 11.07
CA LYS A 45 -14.58 -2.31 11.64
C LYS A 45 -14.54 -2.61 13.14
N ILE A 46 -13.59 -3.42 13.60
CA ILE A 46 -13.43 -3.79 15.02
C ILE A 46 -12.91 -2.58 15.82
N TYR A 47 -11.93 -1.86 15.30
CA TYR A 47 -11.24 -0.77 16.02
C TYR A 47 -11.62 0.62 15.51
N ARG A 48 -12.87 0.76 15.06
CA ARG A 48 -13.37 1.92 14.32
C ARG A 48 -13.07 3.26 15.00
N ASP A 49 -13.23 3.30 16.32
CA ASP A 49 -13.02 4.53 17.10
C ASP A 49 -11.56 4.96 17.14
N ASP A 50 -10.60 4.02 17.20
CA ASP A 50 -9.17 4.37 17.17
C ASP A 50 -8.77 4.97 15.82
N PHE A 51 -9.35 4.48 14.72
CA PHE A 51 -9.13 5.02 13.38
C PHE A 51 -9.77 6.39 13.21
N PHE A 52 -10.99 6.57 13.72
CA PHE A 52 -11.64 7.88 13.73
C PHE A 52 -10.86 8.92 14.52
N ASP A 53 -10.39 8.55 15.70
CA ASP A 53 -9.60 9.42 16.55
C ASP A 53 -8.30 9.79 15.84
N LEU A 54 -7.57 8.82 15.27
CA LEU A 54 -6.35 9.10 14.51
C LEU A 54 -6.59 10.01 13.30
N PHE A 55 -7.63 9.76 12.50
CA PHE A 55 -7.82 10.46 11.24
C PHE A 55 -8.46 11.83 11.42
N PHE A 56 -9.45 11.95 12.30
CA PHE A 56 -10.32 13.12 12.38
C PHE A 56 -10.35 13.76 13.78
N GLY A 57 -9.97 13.02 14.81
CA GLY A 57 -10.16 13.43 16.20
C GLY A 57 -11.63 13.37 16.61
N LYS A 58 -11.91 13.63 17.88
CA LYS A 58 -13.25 13.44 18.48
C LYS A 58 -14.35 14.26 17.81
N GLU A 59 -14.06 15.49 17.40
CA GLU A 59 -15.07 16.42 16.86
C GLU A 59 -15.37 16.15 15.38
N ASN A 60 -14.36 16.01 14.52
CA ASN A 60 -14.58 15.80 13.07
C ASN A 60 -14.99 14.36 12.73
N ALA A 61 -14.83 13.41 13.65
CA ALA A 61 -15.30 12.03 13.47
C ALA A 61 -16.84 11.95 13.32
N LEU A 62 -17.59 12.86 13.95
CA LEU A 62 -19.05 12.91 13.84
C LEU A 62 -19.49 13.31 12.42
N ILE A 63 -18.84 14.33 11.85
CA ILE A 63 -19.13 14.82 10.49
C ILE A 63 -18.83 13.75 9.44
N PHE A 64 -17.70 13.03 9.56
CA PHE A 64 -17.37 11.95 8.62
C PHE A 64 -18.35 10.76 8.72
N ARG A 65 -18.87 10.47 9.93
CA ARG A 65 -19.90 9.43 10.12
C ARG A 65 -21.20 9.78 9.40
N GLU A 66 -21.58 11.05 9.38
CA GLU A 66 -22.79 11.53 8.71
C GLU A 66 -22.68 11.47 7.17
N VAL A 67 -21.50 11.78 6.63
CA VAL A 67 -21.25 11.76 5.17
C VAL A 67 -21.04 10.33 4.62
N GLY A 68 -20.95 9.32 5.49
CA GLY A 68 -20.88 7.91 5.08
C GLY A 68 -19.57 7.50 4.41
N GLY A 69 -18.47 8.19 4.70
CA GLY A 69 -17.17 7.91 4.08
C GLY A 69 -16.61 6.53 4.45
N ASP A 70 -15.83 5.93 3.54
CA ASP A 70 -15.16 4.64 3.76
C ASP A 70 -13.81 4.83 4.45
N LEU A 71 -13.72 4.43 5.72
CA LEU A 71 -12.49 4.47 6.51
C LEU A 71 -11.37 3.61 5.91
N VAL A 72 -11.69 2.57 5.13
CA VAL A 72 -10.67 1.73 4.47
C VAL A 72 -9.89 2.56 3.45
N VAL A 73 -10.58 3.44 2.71
CA VAL A 73 -9.95 4.34 1.74
C VAL A 73 -9.06 5.35 2.45
N VAL A 74 -9.54 5.95 3.54
CA VAL A 74 -8.74 6.89 4.34
C VAL A 74 -7.50 6.21 4.93
N ALA A 75 -7.65 4.98 5.43
CA ALA A 75 -6.56 4.18 5.94
C ALA A 75 -5.51 3.86 4.87
N TYR A 76 -5.92 3.65 3.62
CA TYR A 76 -4.98 3.47 2.51
C TYR A 76 -4.13 4.73 2.26
N TRP A 77 -4.76 5.90 2.21
CA TRP A 77 -4.03 7.18 2.07
C TRP A 77 -3.09 7.44 3.24
N PHE A 78 -3.54 7.12 4.46
CA PHE A 78 -2.70 7.18 5.64
C PHE A 78 -1.48 6.26 5.52
N LEU A 79 -1.68 4.99 5.13
CA LEU A 79 -0.61 4.00 5.00
C LEU A 79 0.42 4.39 3.94
N MET A 80 -0.03 4.96 2.81
CA MET A 80 0.87 5.50 1.78
C MET A 80 1.77 6.58 2.37
N ARG A 81 1.22 7.53 3.13
CA ARG A 81 2.03 8.56 3.78
C ARG A 81 2.94 7.97 4.87
N TYR A 82 2.41 7.07 5.68
CA TYR A 82 3.15 6.43 6.77
C TYR A 82 4.34 5.62 6.26
N SER A 83 4.19 4.89 5.15
CA SER A 83 5.29 4.16 4.53
C SER A 83 6.38 5.11 4.02
N PHE A 84 6.02 6.22 3.39
CA PHE A 84 6.99 7.25 3.00
C PHE A 84 7.77 7.81 4.19
N GLU A 85 7.12 8.04 5.33
CA GLU A 85 7.82 8.51 6.54
C GLU A 85 8.80 7.47 7.08
N VAL A 86 8.40 6.19 7.11
CA VAL A 86 9.24 5.10 7.63
C VAL A 86 10.44 4.82 6.71
N PHE A 87 10.27 4.90 5.39
CA PHE A 87 11.33 4.61 4.41
C PHE A 87 12.18 5.82 4.03
N SER A 88 11.63 7.04 4.06
CA SER A 88 12.38 8.25 3.69
C SER A 88 12.99 8.91 4.93
N ALA A 89 14.32 8.85 5.04
CA ALA A 89 15.07 9.55 6.08
C ALA A 89 15.02 11.11 5.95
N ARG A 90 14.44 11.65 4.87
CA ARG A 90 14.43 13.09 4.58
C ARG A 90 13.02 13.70 4.68
N LYS A 91 12.81 14.43 5.78
CA LYS A 91 11.92 15.60 5.96
C LYS A 91 10.39 15.45 5.88
N THR A 92 9.78 14.39 5.34
CA THR A 92 8.31 14.24 5.39
C THR A 92 7.85 13.50 6.65
N ARG A 93 8.09 14.10 7.82
CA ARG A 93 7.54 13.61 9.09
C ARG A 93 6.10 14.08 9.27
N PHE A 94 5.28 13.34 10.02
CA PHE A 94 4.03 13.94 10.49
C PHE A 94 4.34 15.20 11.29
N PRO A 95 3.61 16.31 11.07
CA PRO A 95 3.82 17.53 11.83
C PRO A 95 3.45 17.30 13.29
N SER A 96 4.10 18.02 14.20
CA SER A 96 3.68 18.10 15.59
C SER A 96 2.39 18.92 15.68
N CYS A 97 1.56 18.66 16.68
CA CYS A 97 0.43 19.55 17.01
C CYS A 97 0.85 20.99 17.35
N GLU A 98 2.10 21.20 17.76
CA GLU A 98 2.68 22.52 18.04
C GLU A 98 3.24 23.22 16.79
N ASP A 99 3.33 22.53 15.65
CA ASP A 99 3.83 23.11 14.41
C ASP A 99 2.79 24.05 13.78
N VAL A 100 3.08 25.34 13.82
CA VAL A 100 2.21 26.39 13.28
C VAL A 100 2.29 26.48 11.75
N LEU A 101 3.40 26.03 11.16
CA LEU A 101 3.69 26.17 9.73
C LEU A 101 3.22 24.97 8.91
N ASN A 102 3.15 23.78 9.52
CA ASN A 102 2.77 22.55 8.83
C ASN A 102 1.53 21.92 9.44
N LYS A 103 0.59 21.50 8.57
CA LYS A 103 -0.59 20.75 8.98
C LYS A 103 -0.60 19.32 8.40
N PRO A 104 -1.32 18.38 9.04
CA PRO A 104 -1.54 17.06 8.48
C PRO A 104 -2.25 17.12 7.12
N PHE A 105 -2.29 15.97 6.46
CA PHE A 105 -2.88 15.87 5.12
C PHE A 105 -4.40 16.00 5.26
N HIS A 106 -5.06 16.66 4.30
CA HIS A 106 -6.48 16.97 4.41
C HIS A 106 -7.38 15.73 4.60
N MET A 107 -6.98 14.56 4.07
CA MET A 107 -7.74 13.32 4.27
C MET A 107 -7.58 12.72 5.68
N THR A 108 -6.51 13.07 6.38
CA THR A 108 -6.23 12.65 7.77
C THR A 108 -5.83 13.85 8.63
N PRO A 109 -6.75 14.80 8.85
CA PRO A 109 -6.46 16.08 9.48
C PRO A 109 -5.93 15.97 10.92
N ASN A 110 -6.17 14.84 11.62
CA ASN A 110 -5.69 14.61 12.97
C ASN A 110 -4.43 13.72 13.05
N ALA A 111 -3.83 13.36 11.91
CA ALA A 111 -2.60 12.57 11.86
C ALA A 111 -1.36 13.43 12.21
N TYR A 112 -1.35 14.00 13.41
CA TYR A 112 -0.19 14.61 14.03
C TYR A 112 0.75 13.53 14.56
N LYS A 113 2.04 13.86 14.68
CA LYS A 113 3.06 12.93 15.18
C LYS A 113 2.65 12.29 16.50
N GLU A 114 2.15 13.08 17.44
CA GLU A 114 1.74 12.65 18.78
C GLU A 114 0.58 11.64 18.69
N ASN A 115 -0.40 11.89 17.82
CA ASN A 115 -1.55 11.01 17.63
C ASN A 115 -1.17 9.72 16.90
N VAL A 116 -0.24 9.80 15.94
CA VAL A 116 0.33 8.62 15.28
C VAL A 116 1.10 7.76 16.28
N ASP A 117 1.87 8.37 17.18
CA ASP A 117 2.61 7.64 18.22
C ASP A 117 1.66 6.98 19.23
N LEU A 118 0.58 7.66 19.64
CA LEU A 118 -0.49 7.05 20.44
C LEU A 118 -1.17 5.88 19.73
N PHE A 119 -1.42 6.02 18.43
CA PHE A 119 -2.01 4.95 17.63
C PHE A 119 -1.07 3.75 17.50
N LYS A 120 0.24 3.98 17.32
CA LYS A 120 1.26 2.90 17.32
C LYS A 120 1.18 2.09 18.61
N ILE A 121 1.09 2.72 19.78
CA ILE A 121 1.01 2.00 21.07
C ILE A 121 -0.17 1.00 21.07
N LYS A 122 -1.32 1.39 20.52
CA LYS A 122 -2.54 0.56 20.52
C LYS A 122 -2.63 -0.42 19.35
N ARG A 123 -2.09 -0.05 18.19
CA ARG A 123 -2.38 -0.68 16.88
C ARG A 123 -1.13 -0.90 16.03
N ASN A 124 0.05 -1.05 16.66
CA ASN A 124 1.30 -1.34 15.96
C ASN A 124 1.20 -2.56 15.03
N SER A 125 0.49 -3.60 15.46
CA SER A 125 0.32 -4.82 14.66
C SER A 125 -0.33 -4.54 13.30
N TRP A 126 -1.34 -3.66 13.25
CA TRP A 126 -1.97 -3.26 12.00
C TRP A 126 -1.02 -2.50 11.08
N LEU A 127 -0.21 -1.59 11.64
CA LEU A 127 0.80 -0.85 10.87
C LEU A 127 1.86 -1.77 10.29
N VAL A 128 2.41 -2.68 11.12
CA VAL A 128 3.45 -3.62 10.72
C VAL A 128 2.95 -4.58 9.63
N VAL A 129 1.76 -5.16 9.81
CA VAL A 129 1.17 -6.07 8.82
C VAL A 129 0.97 -5.35 7.48
N ASN A 130 0.41 -4.14 7.48
CA ASN A 130 0.20 -3.38 6.26
C ASN A 130 1.51 -2.93 5.59
N LEU A 131 2.52 -2.55 6.38
CA LEU A 131 3.85 -2.23 5.85
C LEU A 131 4.51 -3.45 5.19
N ILE A 132 4.46 -4.61 5.85
CA ILE A 132 5.01 -5.86 5.31
C ILE A 132 4.33 -6.19 3.97
N ILE A 133 2.99 -6.15 3.93
CA ILE A 133 2.22 -6.38 2.72
C ILE A 133 2.59 -5.39 1.62
N TYR A 134 2.70 -4.10 1.93
CA TYR A 134 3.07 -3.06 0.98
C TYR A 134 4.48 -3.28 0.40
N ASN A 135 5.44 -3.68 1.23
CA ASN A 135 6.79 -4.00 0.77
C ASN A 135 6.81 -5.24 -0.09
N ILE A 136 6.09 -6.30 0.31
CA ILE A 136 5.96 -7.52 -0.48
C ILE A 136 5.44 -7.16 -1.88
N PHE A 137 4.34 -6.40 -1.94
CA PHE A 137 3.76 -5.94 -3.20
C PHE A 137 4.76 -5.15 -4.05
N SER A 138 5.47 -4.19 -3.44
CA SER A 138 6.47 -3.36 -4.12
C SER A 138 7.65 -4.18 -4.65
N CYS A 139 8.16 -5.14 -3.88
CA CYS A 139 9.24 -6.05 -4.30
C CYS A 139 8.82 -6.94 -5.46
N TYR A 140 7.61 -7.52 -5.41
CA TYR A 140 7.10 -8.34 -6.51
C TYR A 140 6.86 -7.51 -7.77
N PHE A 141 6.38 -6.27 -7.63
CA PHE A 141 6.20 -5.35 -8.75
C PHE A 141 7.54 -5.00 -9.42
N VAL A 142 8.56 -4.64 -8.65
CA VAL A 142 9.91 -4.36 -9.18
C VAL A 142 10.52 -5.60 -9.84
N PHE A 143 10.35 -6.78 -9.24
CA PHE A 143 10.82 -8.03 -9.82
C PHE A 143 10.14 -8.35 -11.17
N ALA A 144 8.82 -8.16 -11.24
CA ALA A 144 8.07 -8.33 -12.48
C ALA A 144 8.52 -7.33 -13.57
N LEU A 145 8.74 -6.06 -13.21
CA LEU A 145 9.28 -5.05 -14.12
C LEU A 145 10.68 -5.41 -14.63
N PHE A 146 11.57 -5.87 -13.75
CA PHE A 146 12.92 -6.30 -14.13
C PHE A 146 12.88 -7.45 -15.14
N ILE A 147 12.02 -8.46 -14.90
CA ILE A 147 11.82 -9.57 -15.84
C ILE A 147 11.30 -9.06 -17.19
N PHE A 148 10.29 -8.20 -17.16
CA PHE A 148 9.70 -7.62 -18.37
C PHE A 148 10.74 -6.86 -19.21
N LEU A 149 11.54 -6.00 -18.58
CA LEU A 149 12.60 -5.24 -19.25
C LEU A 149 13.70 -6.15 -19.81
N LYS A 150 14.10 -7.19 -19.08
CA LYS A 150 15.09 -8.17 -19.57
C LYS A 150 14.58 -8.94 -20.79
N PHE A 151 13.29 -9.27 -20.81
CA PHE A 151 12.65 -9.91 -21.96
C PHE A 151 12.59 -8.96 -23.17
N PHE A 152 12.24 -7.69 -22.96
CA PHE A 152 12.20 -6.68 -24.02
C PHE A 152 13.59 -6.44 -24.63
N ASN A 153 14.64 -6.33 -23.81
CA ASN A 153 16.03 -6.20 -24.28
C ASN A 153 16.58 -7.45 -24.99
N PHE A 154 15.97 -8.62 -24.81
CA PHE A 154 16.34 -9.83 -25.54
C PHE A 154 15.64 -9.93 -26.92
N LEU A 155 14.57 -9.16 -27.12
CA LEU A 155 13.74 -9.17 -28.33
C LEU A 155 14.06 -8.02 -29.31
N CYS A 156 14.76 -6.97 -28.87
CA CYS A 156 15.28 -5.88 -29.70
C CYS A 156 16.78 -6.08 -29.99
#